data_AF-A0A965YMB7-F1
#
_entry.id   AF-A0A965YMB7-F1
#
_cell.length_a   1.000
_cell.length_b   1.000
_cell.length_c   1.000
_cell.angle_alpha   90.00
_cell.angle_beta   90.00
_cell.angle_gamma   90.00
#
_symmetry.space_group_name_H-M   'P 1'
#
loop_
_entity.id
_entity.type
_entity.pdbx_description
1 polymer ?
#
loop_
_entity_poly.entity_id
_entity_poly.type
_entity_poly.pdbx_seq_one_letter_code
_entity_poly.pdbx_strand_id
1 'polypeptide(L)'
;MDKLIEEGIQVDLTVTSPPYDNLRTYEGSLEWSETIWKQVIEKLYRITAQGGVVVWVVGDATIKGSETGTSFKQALYFKECGFNLHDTMIY
;
A
#
# COMPACT_ATOMS: atom_id res chain seq x y z
N MET A 1 -7.28 0.76 10.71
CA MET A 1 -8.39 0.38 9.81
C MET A 1 -9.40 -0.53 10.51
N ASP A 2 -8.99 -1.39 11.44
CA ASP A 2 -9.90 -2.31 12.14
C ASP A 2 -11.08 -1.61 12.80
N LYS A 3 -10.85 -0.49 13.50
CA LYS A 3 -11.93 0.36 14.03
C LYS A 3 -12.95 0.80 12.97
N LEU A 4 -12.49 1.23 11.78
CA LEU A 4 -13.38 1.66 10.70
C LEU A 4 -14.21 0.49 10.16
N ILE A 5 -13.59 -0.70 10.06
CA ILE A 5 -14.27 -1.93 9.67
C ILE A 5 -15.35 -2.30 10.70
N GLU A 6 -15.01 -2.25 12.00
CA GLU A 6 -15.94 -2.53 13.10
C GLU A 6 -17.11 -1.55 13.15
N GLU A 7 -16.86 -0.27 12.88
CA GLU A 7 -17.89 0.78 12.85
C GLU A 7 -18.65 0.84 11.51
N GLY A 8 -18.28 0.03 10.52
CA GLY A 8 -18.90 0.03 9.18
C GLY A 8 -18.65 1.33 8.40
N ILE A 9 -17.62 2.08 8.74
CA ILE A 9 -17.27 3.35 8.11
C ILE A 9 -16.51 3.07 6.80
N GLN A 10 -17.00 3.66 5.72
CA GLN A 10 -16.32 3.67 4.43
C GLN A 10 -15.57 4.99 4.21
N VAL A 11 -14.53 4.94 3.39
CA VAL A 11 -13.60 6.04 3.11
C VAL A 11 -13.56 6.30 1.61
N ASP A 12 -13.86 7.54 1.22
CA ASP A 12 -13.83 7.95 -0.20
C ASP A 12 -12.42 8.14 -0.74
N LEU A 13 -11.47 8.58 0.09
CA LEU A 13 -10.10 8.84 -0.32
C LEU A 13 -9.11 8.45 0.78
N THR A 14 -8.16 7.59 0.42
CA THR A 14 -6.96 7.37 1.22
C THR A 14 -5.74 7.89 0.46
N VAL A 15 -4.91 8.70 1.10
CA VAL A 15 -3.61 9.11 0.58
C VAL A 15 -2.55 8.71 1.59
N THR A 16 -1.59 7.89 1.17
CA THR A 16 -0.58 7.38 2.09
C THR A 16 0.77 7.14 1.40
N SER A 17 1.81 7.14 2.24
CA SER A 17 3.21 6.93 1.91
C SER A 17 3.78 5.93 2.93
N PRO A 18 3.49 4.62 2.77
CA PRO A 18 3.93 3.60 3.73
C PRO A 18 5.47 3.46 3.74
N PRO A 19 6.06 2.71 4.68
CA PRO A 19 7.48 2.38 4.65
C PRO A 19 7.94 1.79 3.31
N TYR A 20 9.19 2.08 2.93
CA TYR A 20 9.81 1.62 1.68
C TYR A 20 10.97 0.70 2.01
N ASP A 21 10.93 -0.59 1.65
CA ASP A 21 12.08 -1.53 1.61
C ASP A 21 13.22 -1.32 2.64
N ASN A 22 12.88 -0.97 3.89
CA ASN A 22 13.81 -0.57 4.94
C ASN A 22 14.72 0.66 4.65
N LEU A 23 14.38 1.51 3.67
CA LEU A 23 15.03 2.79 3.37
C LEU A 23 14.96 3.81 4.52
N ARG A 24 14.07 3.58 5.50
CA ARG A 24 13.94 4.42 6.70
C ARG A 24 13.77 3.54 7.93
N THR A 25 14.44 3.90 9.01
CA THR A 25 14.26 3.30 10.33
C THR A 25 13.00 3.85 10.98
N TYR A 26 11.89 3.13 10.85
CA TYR A 26 10.66 3.41 11.59
C TYR A 26 10.74 2.77 12.97
N GLU A 27 11.39 3.46 13.91
CA GLU A 27 11.43 3.14 15.36
C GLU A 27 11.77 1.68 15.74
N GLY A 28 12.49 0.94 14.88
CA GLY A 28 13.04 -0.38 15.17
C GLY A 28 12.04 -1.52 15.41
N SER A 29 10.73 -1.29 15.22
CA SER A 29 9.68 -2.26 15.57
C SER A 29 8.84 -2.74 14.38
N LEU A 30 8.96 -2.11 13.21
CA LEU A 30 8.10 -2.38 12.07
C LEU A 30 8.89 -3.01 10.92
N GLU A 31 8.83 -4.34 10.80
CA GLU A 31 9.31 -5.06 9.63
C GLU A 31 8.31 -4.85 8.48
N TRP A 32 8.58 -3.89 7.61
CA TRP A 32 7.82 -3.72 6.39
C TRP A 32 8.14 -4.86 5.42
N SER A 33 7.25 -5.84 5.39
CA SER A 33 7.38 -7.07 4.61
C SER A 33 6.16 -7.31 3.74
N GLU A 34 6.28 -8.28 2.82
CA GLU A 34 5.20 -8.71 1.95
C GLU A 34 3.91 -9.03 2.69
N THR A 35 4.01 -9.77 3.78
CA THR A 35 2.86 -10.11 4.62
C THR A 35 2.16 -8.87 5.16
N ILE A 36 2.92 -7.86 5.58
CA ILE A 36 2.37 -6.65 6.20
C ILE A 36 1.67 -5.78 5.15
N TRP A 37 2.32 -5.48 4.03
CA TRP A 37 1.71 -4.61 3.04
C TRP A 37 0.50 -5.26 2.36
N LYS A 38 0.49 -6.59 2.21
CA LYS A 38 -0.70 -7.32 1.73
C LYS A 38 -1.91 -7.12 2.64
N GLN A 39 -1.71 -7.32 3.94
CA GLN A 39 -2.77 -7.09 4.94
C GLN A 39 -3.27 -5.64 4.96
N VAL A 40 -2.38 -4.67 4.76
CA VAL A 40 -2.76 -3.27 4.65
C VAL A 40 -3.65 -3.05 3.41
N ILE A 41 -3.26 -3.56 2.25
CA ILE A 41 -4.02 -3.44 1.00
C ILE A 41 -5.40 -4.11 1.12
N GLU A 42 -5.48 -5.31 1.71
CA GLU A 42 -6.75 -6.01 1.95
C GLU A 42 -7.69 -5.19 2.85
N LYS A 43 -7.16 -4.58 3.91
CA LYS A 43 -7.95 -3.73 4.80
C LYS A 43 -8.39 -2.45 4.09
N LEU A 44 -7.53 -1.85 3.25
CA LEU A 44 -7.90 -0.71 2.42
C LEU A 44 -9.07 -1.06 1.50
N TYR A 45 -9.04 -2.23 0.85
CA TYR A 45 -10.13 -2.67 -0.02
C TYR A 45 -11.46 -2.75 0.73
N ARG A 46 -11.46 -3.28 1.96
CA ARG A 46 -12.67 -3.40 2.78
C ARG A 46 -13.29 -2.06 3.17
N ILE A 47 -12.47 -1.05 3.41
CA ILE A 47 -12.96 0.26 3.88
C ILE A 47 -13.14 1.28 2.75
N THR A 48 -12.63 1.02 1.55
CA THR A 48 -12.77 1.98 0.44
C THR A 48 -14.21 1.97 -0.05
N ALA A 49 -14.84 3.15 -0.07
CA ALA A 49 -16.19 3.31 -0.58
C ALA A 49 -16.25 2.96 -2.07
N GLN A 50 -17.43 2.61 -2.58
CA GLN A 50 -17.58 2.40 -4.02
C GLN A 50 -17.32 3.71 -4.79
N GLY A 51 -16.37 3.67 -5.73
CA GLY A 51 -15.88 4.86 -6.42
C GLY A 51 -14.81 5.65 -5.66
N GLY A 52 -14.46 5.20 -4.45
CA GLY A 52 -13.36 5.75 -3.67
C GLY A 52 -11.99 5.40 -4.24
N VAL A 53 -10.98 6.18 -3.85
CA VAL A 53 -9.63 6.14 -4.41
C VAL A 53 -8.58 5.93 -3.32
N VAL A 54 -7.56 5.13 -3.63
CA VAL A 54 -6.35 5.01 -2.83
C VAL A 54 -5.18 5.58 -3.63
N VAL A 55 -4.50 6.59 -3.09
CA VAL A 55 -3.23 7.11 -3.59
C VAL A 55 -2.11 6.48 -2.75
N TRP A 56 -1.34 5.61 -3.38
CA TRP A 56 -0.30 4.80 -2.75
C TRP A 56 1.08 5.24 -3.23
N VAL A 57 1.77 6.04 -2.41
CA VAL A 57 3.09 6.62 -2.74
C VAL A 57 4.18 5.71 -2.19
N VAL A 58 4.77 4.87 -3.04
CA VAL A 58 5.79 3.90 -2.65
C VAL A 58 7.00 3.94 -3.58
N GLY A 59 8.20 3.78 -3.03
CA GLY A 59 9.46 3.68 -3.78
C GLY A 59 10.21 2.38 -3.48
N ASP A 60 11.04 1.97 -4.42
CA ASP A 60 11.91 0.79 -4.31
C ASP A 60 13.24 1.15 -3.66
N ALA A 61 13.80 0.22 -2.89
CA ALA A 61 15.22 0.32 -2.55
C ALA A 61 16.09 0.01 -3.77
N THR A 62 17.28 0.63 -3.83
CA THR A 62 18.33 0.23 -4.77
C THR A 62 19.30 -0.73 -4.09
N ILE A 63 19.40 -1.95 -4.60
CA ILE A 63 20.33 -2.99 -4.11
C ILE A 63 21.19 -3.44 -5.28
N LYS A 64 22.52 -3.32 -5.12
CA LYS A 64 23.51 -3.72 -6.15
C LYS A 64 23.27 -3.06 -7.53
N GLY A 65 22.85 -1.80 -7.53
CA GLY A 65 22.65 -1.01 -8.75
C GLY A 65 21.34 -1.24 -9.49
N SER A 66 20.38 -1.96 -8.88
CA SER A 66 19.03 -2.15 -9.43
C SER A 66 17.98 -1.92 -8.34
N GLU A 67 16.80 -1.45 -8.76
CA GLU A 67 15.62 -1.39 -7.90
C GLU A 67 15.15 -2.80 -7.53
N THR A 68 14.58 -2.93 -6.34
CA THR A 68 14.02 -4.19 -5.80
C THR A 68 12.74 -4.64 -6.50
N GLY A 69 12.01 -3.73 -7.17
CA GLY A 69 10.73 -4.02 -7.82
C GLY A 69 9.56 -4.25 -6.85
N THR A 70 9.67 -3.88 -5.57
CA THR A 70 8.62 -4.20 -4.59
C THR A 70 7.38 -3.32 -4.73
N SER A 71 7.54 -2.07 -5.14
CA SER A 71 6.47 -1.12 -5.49
C SER A 71 5.56 -1.70 -6.58
N PHE A 72 6.13 -2.27 -7.63
CA PHE A 72 5.37 -2.92 -8.71
C PHE A 72 4.61 -4.15 -8.21
N LYS A 73 5.22 -4.95 -7.32
CA LYS A 73 4.51 -6.10 -6.70
C LYS A 73 3.30 -5.64 -5.89
N GLN A 74 3.43 -4.54 -5.14
CA GLN A 74 2.32 -3.94 -4.39
C GLN A 74 1.22 -3.46 -5.36
N ALA A 75 1.57 -2.74 -6.43
CA ALA A 75 0.62 -2.27 -7.43
C ALA A 75 -0.15 -3.42 -8.11
N LEU A 76 0.53 -4.52 -8.43
CA LEU A 76 -0.12 -5.71 -8.99
C LEU A 76 -1.04 -6.38 -7.95
N TYR A 77 -0.63 -6.42 -6.69
CA TYR A 77 -1.47 -6.99 -5.63
C TYR A 77 -2.71 -6.16 -5.33
N PHE A 78 -2.68 -4.82 -5.48
CA PHE A 78 -3.89 -3.99 -5.47
C PHE A 78 -4.93 -4.52 -6.46
N LYS A 79 -4.51 -4.89 -7.68
CA LYS A 79 -5.40 -5.49 -8.68
C LYS A 79 -5.90 -6.86 -8.29
N GLU A 80 -5.03 -7.71 -7.73
CA GLU A 80 -5.42 -9.04 -7.22
C GLU A 80 -6.47 -8.93 -6.10
N CYS A 81 -6.37 -7.90 -5.27
CA CYS A 81 -7.33 -7.63 -4.19
C CYS A 81 -8.69 -7.09 -4.69
N GLY A 82 -8.78 -6.64 -5.95
CA GLY A 82 -10.02 -6.15 -6.58
C GLY A 82 -10.05 -4.66 -6.89
N PHE A 83 -8.96 -3.91 -6.63
CA PHE A 83 -8.86 -2.52 -7.07
C PHE A 83 -8.60 -2.41 -8.58
N ASN A 84 -9.00 -1.29 -9.15
CA ASN A 84 -8.54 -0.87 -10.47
C ASN A 84 -7.26 -0.04 -10.33
N LEU A 85 -6.28 -0.28 -11.20
CA LEU A 85 -5.10 0.56 -11.32
C LEU A 85 -5.38 1.64 -12.38
N HIS A 86 -5.58 2.88 -11.93
CA HIS A 86 -5.92 4.01 -12.81
C HIS A 86 -4.68 4.65 -13.43
N ASP A 87 -3.74 5.10 -12.58
CA ASP A 87 -2.52 5.77 -13.01
C ASP A 87 -1.33 5.21 -12.23
N THR A 88 -0.18 5.11 -12.89
CA THR A 88 1.11 4.78 -12.26
C THR A 88 2.09 5.86 -12.64
N MET A 89 2.44 6.70 -11.67
CA MET A 89 3.41 7.79 -11.85
C MET A 89 4.79 7.30 -11.40
N ILE A 90 5.76 7.39 -12.29
CA ILE A 90 7.17 7.16 -11.99
C ILE A 90 7.78 8.56 -11.81
N TYR A 91 8.39 8.81 -10.64
CA TYR A 91 8.98 10.11 -10.30
C TYR A 91 10.44 9.97 -9.86
#